data_AF-A0ABD7HZ58-F1
#
_entry.id   AF-A0ABD7HZ58-F1
#
_cell.length_a   1.000
_cell.length_b   1.000
_cell.length_c   1.000
_cell.angle_alpha   90.00
_cell.angle_beta   90.00
_cell.angle_gamma   90.00
#
_symmetry.space_group_name_H-M   'P 1'
#
loop_
_entity.id
_entity.type
_entity.pdbx_description
1 polymer ?
#
loop_
_entity_poly.entity_id
_entity_poly.type
_entity_poly.pdbx_seq_one_letter_code
_entity_poly.pdbx_strand_id
1 'polypeptide(L)'
;MVFAVRFFILLEVNAISKDTPRINEEIRARELRVVGPENEQIGIMSGREALALAEEQHLDLVEIAPNAKPPVARIMNYGKYRYEQQKREKEAKKKQKIVTLKEVKLRPHIEDHDFYVKMKNASKFLAEGNKVKVTIMFRGRELSHPELGMAVLTRFAEELKETASIEKAAKLEGRNMTMILVSK
;
A
#
# COMPACT_ATOMS: atom_id res chain seq x y z
N MET A 1 2.30 -30.80 -34.51
CA MET A 1 1.61 -29.60 -35.01
C MET A 1 1.25 -28.76 -33.79
N VAL A 2 2.18 -27.99 -33.25
CA VAL A 2 2.57 -26.60 -33.60
C VAL A 2 1.87 -25.61 -32.66
N PHE A 3 2.70 -25.03 -31.78
CA PHE A 3 2.65 -23.68 -31.18
C PHE A 3 1.68 -23.36 -30.02
N ALA A 4 2.27 -23.15 -28.83
CA ALA A 4 2.09 -21.97 -27.98
C ALA A 4 3.08 -22.07 -26.80
N VAL A 5 4.38 -21.90 -27.06
CA VAL A 5 5.15 -20.70 -26.65
C VAL A 5 4.87 -20.27 -25.20
N ARG A 6 5.72 -20.79 -24.31
CA ARG A 6 6.40 -20.05 -23.22
C ARG A 6 5.69 -18.76 -22.78
N PHE A 7 4.76 -18.90 -21.85
CA PHE A 7 4.36 -17.78 -21.00
C PHE A 7 5.49 -17.54 -19.99
N PHE A 8 6.45 -16.75 -20.45
CA PHE A 8 7.46 -16.08 -19.65
C PHE A 8 6.75 -15.13 -18.65
N ILE A 9 7.45 -14.78 -17.57
CA ILE A 9 7.02 -13.90 -16.47
C ILE A 9 6.36 -14.67 -15.31
N LEU A 10 7.15 -15.55 -14.68
CA LEU A 10 7.02 -15.76 -13.25
C LEU A 10 7.76 -14.60 -12.58
N LEU A 11 7.00 -13.81 -11.84
CA LEU A 11 7.43 -12.70 -10.99
C LEU A 11 8.67 -13.10 -10.17
N GLU A 12 9.81 -12.50 -10.47
CA GLU A 12 10.86 -12.31 -9.47
C GLU A 12 10.25 -11.44 -8.38
N VAL A 13 9.83 -12.09 -7.30
CA VAL A 13 9.62 -11.44 -6.02
C VAL A 13 10.99 -10.98 -5.56
N ASN A 14 11.39 -9.78 -5.98
CA ASN A 14 12.45 -9.06 -5.29
C ASN A 14 11.96 -8.85 -3.87
N ALA A 15 12.42 -9.71 -2.97
CA ALA A 15 12.37 -9.48 -1.55
C ALA A 15 13.06 -8.14 -1.31
N ILE A 16 12.28 -7.07 -1.17
CA ILE A 16 12.77 -5.80 -0.64
C ILE A 16 13.00 -6.08 0.86
N SER A 17 14.08 -6.78 1.18
CA SER A 17 14.66 -6.68 2.50
C SER A 17 14.96 -5.19 2.69
N LYS A 18 14.49 -4.63 3.80
CA LYS A 18 15.04 -3.37 4.31
C LYS A 18 16.46 -3.65 4.79
N ASP A 19 17.35 -4.09 3.90
CA ASP A 19 18.76 -4.22 4.22
C ASP A 19 19.33 -2.81 4.20
N THR A 20 19.64 -2.34 5.40
CA THR A 20 20.54 -1.21 5.57
C THR A 20 21.77 -1.48 4.70
N PRO A 21 22.12 -0.57 3.77
CA PRO A 21 23.27 -0.78 2.90
C PRO A 21 24.53 -0.91 3.75
N ARG A 22 25.44 -1.80 3.33
CA ARG A 22 26.74 -1.94 3.97
C ARG A 22 27.56 -0.68 3.71
N ILE A 23 28.29 -0.23 4.73
CA ILE A 23 29.11 0.98 4.64
C ILE A 23 30.57 0.70 4.99
N ASN A 24 31.49 1.42 4.37
CA ASN A 24 32.91 1.45 4.70
C ASN A 24 33.49 0.03 4.84
N GLU A 25 34.01 -0.31 6.02
CA GLU A 25 34.62 -1.61 6.32
C GLU A 25 33.64 -2.80 6.30
N GLU A 26 32.33 -2.56 6.33
CA GLU A 26 31.33 -3.63 6.21
C GLU A 26 31.31 -4.25 4.80
N ILE A 27 31.85 -3.54 3.80
CA ILE A 27 31.89 -3.97 2.41
C ILE A 27 33.02 -5.01 2.23
N ARG A 28 32.63 -6.27 2.00
CA ARG A 28 33.57 -7.40 1.88
C ARG A 28 33.98 -7.74 0.44
N ALA A 29 33.48 -6.97 -0.54
CA ALA A 29 33.80 -7.20 -1.95
C ALA A 29 35.27 -6.88 -2.24
N ARG A 30 35.94 -7.73 -3.03
CA ARG A 30 37.33 -7.50 -3.44
C ARG A 30 37.46 -6.36 -4.44
N GLU A 31 36.54 -6.32 -5.41
CA GLU A 31 36.44 -5.30 -6.44
C GLU A 31 35.07 -4.64 -6.39
N LEU A 32 35.06 -3.33 -6.57
CA LEU A 32 33.86 -2.50 -6.56
C LEU A 32 33.86 -1.60 -7.78
N ARG A 33 32.68 -1.41 -8.38
CA ARG A 33 32.43 -0.28 -9.27
C ARG A 33 32.10 0.94 -8.41
N VAL A 34 32.96 1.94 -8.42
CA VAL A 34 32.86 3.12 -7.56
C VAL A 34 32.30 4.31 -8.32
N VAL A 35 31.32 4.97 -7.69
CA VAL A 35 30.71 6.21 -8.13
C VAL A 35 31.05 7.31 -7.12
N GLY A 36 31.49 8.46 -7.61
CA GLY A 36 31.82 9.62 -6.76
C GLY A 36 30.59 10.37 -6.24
N PRO A 37 30.80 11.40 -5.40
CA PRO A 37 29.73 12.18 -4.77
C PRO A 37 28.84 12.93 -5.77
N GLU A 38 29.39 13.42 -6.89
CA GLU A 38 28.64 14.15 -7.93
C GLU A 38 28.13 13.22 -9.06
N ASN A 39 28.02 11.92 -8.77
CA ASN A 39 27.70 10.85 -9.72
C ASN A 39 28.73 10.62 -10.83
N GLU A 40 29.98 11.08 -10.69
CA GLU A 40 31.04 10.65 -11.61
C GLU A 40 31.32 9.15 -11.51
N GLN A 41 31.61 8.51 -12.64
CA GLN A 41 32.10 7.13 -12.63
C GLN A 41 33.61 7.14 -12.44
N ILE A 42 34.08 6.72 -11.26
CA ILE A 42 35.51 6.62 -10.97
C ILE A 42 36.09 5.36 -11.61
N GLY A 43 35.31 4.28 -11.66
CA GLY A 43 35.67 3.04 -12.35
C GLY A 43 35.61 1.82 -11.44
N ILE A 44 36.30 0.76 -11.84
CA ILE A 44 36.40 -0.48 -11.05
C ILE A 44 37.73 -0.44 -10.31
N MET A 45 37.71 -0.63 -9.00
CA MET A 45 38.90 -0.63 -8.14
C MET A 45 38.72 -1.56 -6.95
N SER A 46 39.78 -1.72 -6.16
CA SER A 46 39.72 -2.55 -4.95
C SER A 46 38.89 -1.88 -3.85
N GLY A 47 38.31 -2.68 -2.94
CA GLY A 47 37.59 -2.15 -1.78
C GLY A 47 38.45 -1.22 -0.89
N ARG A 48 39.76 -1.45 -0.83
CA ARG A 48 40.70 -0.62 -0.06
C ARG A 48 40.92 0.75 -0.69
N GLU A 49 41.14 0.79 -2.00
CA GLU A 49 41.29 2.06 -2.73
C GLU A 49 40.01 2.89 -2.67
N ALA A 50 38.85 2.22 -2.80
CA ALA A 50 37.55 2.87 -2.68
C ALA A 50 37.33 3.49 -1.30
N LEU A 51 37.75 2.79 -0.24
CA LEU A 51 37.66 3.27 1.14
C LEU A 51 38.59 4.47 1.37
N ALA A 52 39.84 4.39 0.90
CA ALA A 52 40.79 5.50 1.00
C ALA A 52 40.29 6.77 0.31
N LEU A 53 39.71 6.65 -0.89
CA LEU A 53 39.10 7.79 -1.60
C LEU A 53 37.92 8.41 -0.83
N ALA A 54 37.11 7.58 -0.16
CA ALA A 54 36.02 8.08 0.68
C ALA A 54 36.56 8.84 1.91
N GLU A 55 37.60 8.29 2.56
CA GLU A 55 38.26 8.92 3.71
C GLU A 55 38.94 10.25 3.36
N GLU A 56 39.65 10.32 2.22
CA GLU A 56 40.27 11.55 1.71
C GLU A 56 39.26 12.68 1.51
N GLN A 57 38.02 12.32 1.13
CA GLN A 57 36.92 13.26 0.93
C GLN A 57 36.08 13.49 2.20
N HIS A 58 36.41 12.83 3.31
CA HIS A 58 35.62 12.82 4.55
C HIS A 58 34.15 12.39 4.32
N LEU A 59 33.96 11.41 3.44
CA LEU A 59 32.66 10.82 3.08
C LEU A 59 32.64 9.31 3.41
N ASP A 60 31.48 8.69 3.28
CA ASP A 60 31.31 7.25 3.47
C ASP A 60 31.26 6.53 2.11
N LEU A 61 31.87 5.34 2.05
CA LEU A 61 31.69 4.40 0.96
C LEU A 61 30.44 3.55 1.24
N VAL A 62 29.40 3.70 0.44
CA VAL A 62 28.11 3.02 0.65
C VAL A 62 27.81 2.04 -0.48
N GLU A 63 27.57 0.77 -0.16
CA GLU A 63 27.21 -0.27 -1.14
C GLU A 63 25.74 -0.10 -1.57
N ILE A 64 25.51 0.46 -2.77
CA ILE A 64 24.16 0.74 -3.29
C ILE A 64 23.56 -0.43 -4.09
N ALA A 65 24.39 -1.29 -4.67
CA ALA A 65 23.95 -2.45 -5.44
C ALA A 65 24.84 -3.67 -5.15
N PRO A 66 24.54 -4.44 -4.09
CA PRO A 66 25.34 -5.61 -3.71
C PRO A 66 25.25 -6.76 -4.73
N ASN A 67 24.15 -6.83 -5.49
CA ASN A 67 23.89 -7.93 -6.43
C ASN A 67 24.55 -7.74 -7.81
N ALA A 68 25.17 -6.58 -8.07
CA ALA A 68 25.86 -6.30 -9.33
C ALA A 68 27.22 -7.03 -9.40
N LYS A 69 27.73 -7.23 -10.62
CA LYS A 69 29.07 -7.82 -10.88
C LYS A 69 29.93 -6.85 -11.69
N PRO A 70 30.96 -6.20 -11.09
CA PRO A 70 31.25 -6.11 -9.65
C PRO A 70 30.16 -5.29 -8.89
N PRO A 71 30.02 -5.45 -7.56
CA PRO A 71 29.09 -4.66 -6.74
C PRO A 71 29.32 -3.16 -6.91
N VAL A 72 28.25 -2.37 -6.80
CA VAL A 72 28.34 -0.91 -6.98
C VAL A 72 28.36 -0.22 -5.62
N ALA A 73 29.41 0.56 -5.38
CA ALA A 73 29.55 1.42 -4.22
C ALA A 73 29.55 2.89 -4.65
N ARG A 74 28.98 3.76 -3.81
CA ARG A 74 28.97 5.20 -4.04
C ARG A 74 29.56 5.91 -2.82
N ILE A 75 30.45 6.85 -3.08
CA ILE A 75 31.02 7.74 -2.07
C ILE A 75 29.99 8.84 -1.79
N MET A 76 29.45 8.90 -0.58
CA MET A 76 28.46 9.92 -0.19
C MET A 76 28.39 10.10 1.32
N ASN A 77 27.76 11.18 1.79
CA ASN A 77 27.45 11.32 3.21
C ASN A 77 26.27 10.42 3.59
N TYR A 78 26.54 9.32 4.30
CA TYR A 78 25.51 8.32 4.60
C TYR A 78 24.44 8.88 5.54
N GLY A 79 24.82 9.68 6.54
CA GLY A 79 23.89 10.32 7.47
C GLY A 79 22.85 11.20 6.78
N LYS A 80 23.31 12.08 5.87
CA LYS A 80 22.46 12.96 5.07
C LYS A 80 21.55 12.14 4.14
N TYR A 81 22.11 11.14 3.45
CA TYR A 81 21.33 10.25 2.59
C TYR A 81 20.20 9.53 3.36
N ARG A 82 20.51 8.96 4.53
CA ARG A 82 19.50 8.30 5.38
C ARG A 82 18.42 9.26 5.86
N TYR A 83 18.78 10.49 6.21
CA TYR A 83 17.83 11.52 6.58
C TYR A 83 16.88 11.89 5.43
N GLU A 84 17.42 12.14 4.24
CA GLU A 84 16.63 12.48 3.05
C GLU A 84 15.70 11.35 2.63
N GLN A 85 16.18 10.10 2.68
CA GLN A 85 15.35 8.93 2.38
C GLN A 85 14.24 8.76 3.41
N GLN A 86 14.53 8.89 4.71
CA GLN A 86 13.50 8.87 5.75
C GLN A 86 12.49 10.00 5.59
N LYS A 87 12.93 11.21 5.22
CA LYS A 87 12.04 12.35 4.97
C LYS A 87 11.12 12.06 3.78
N ARG A 88 11.68 11.57 2.66
CA ARG A 88 10.91 11.17 1.47
C ARG A 88 9.91 10.06 1.78
N GLU A 89 10.32 9.03 2.51
CA GLU A 89 9.43 7.95 2.94
C GLU A 89 8.30 8.46 3.85
N LYS A 90 8.60 9.36 4.80
CA LYS A 90 7.58 9.98 5.67
C LYS A 90 6.61 10.84 4.87
N GLU A 91 7.10 11.63 3.92
CA GLU A 91 6.26 12.44 3.03
C GLU A 91 5.39 11.57 2.13
N ALA A 92 5.94 10.50 1.56
CA ALA A 92 5.19 9.54 0.74
C ALA A 92 4.09 8.85 1.57
N LYS A 93 4.39 8.41 2.79
CA LYS A 93 3.41 7.83 3.71
C LYS A 93 2.31 8.82 4.12
N LYS A 94 2.65 10.09 4.34
CA LYS A 94 1.66 11.15 4.62
C LYS A 94 0.74 11.41 3.43
N LYS A 95 1.27 11.35 2.21
CA LYS A 95 0.51 11.53 0.97
C LYS A 95 -0.36 10.32 0.61
N GLN A 96 -0.05 9.15 1.15
CA GLN A 96 -0.86 7.96 0.94
C GLN A 96 -2.25 8.14 1.60
N LYS A 97 -3.28 8.32 0.78
CA LYS A 97 -4.67 8.36 1.25
C LYS A 97 -5.04 6.97 1.78
N ILE A 98 -5.18 6.84 3.10
CA ILE A 98 -5.61 5.60 3.74
C ILE A 98 -7.12 5.45 3.52
N VAL A 99 -7.49 4.65 2.53
CA VAL A 99 -8.89 4.27 2.32
C VAL A 99 -9.28 3.30 3.41
N THR A 100 -10.13 3.75 4.35
CA THR A 100 -10.60 2.92 5.46
C THR A 100 -11.95 2.32 5.12
N LEU A 101 -12.24 1.11 5.62
CA LEU A 101 -13.59 0.54 5.58
C LEU A 101 -14.37 1.02 6.81
N LYS A 102 -15.34 1.91 6.59
CA LYS A 102 -16.25 2.40 7.63
C LYS A 102 -17.49 1.52 7.66
N GLU A 103 -17.96 1.16 8.86
CA GLU A 103 -19.15 0.33 9.01
C GLU A 103 -20.36 1.16 9.44
N VAL A 104 -21.50 0.96 8.77
CA VAL A 104 -22.79 1.53 9.12
C VAL A 104 -23.76 0.40 9.40
N LYS A 105 -24.27 0.33 10.63
CA LYS A 105 -25.18 -0.73 11.07
C LYS A 105 -26.64 -0.24 11.02
N LEU A 106 -27.49 -1.06 10.40
CA LEU A 106 -28.93 -0.85 10.25
C LEU A 106 -29.70 -2.02 10.89
N ARG A 107 -31.01 -1.82 11.06
CA ARG A 107 -31.94 -2.85 11.55
C ARG A 107 -32.97 -3.20 10.47
N PRO A 108 -33.53 -4.42 10.45
CA PRO A 108 -34.55 -4.80 9.48
C PRO A 108 -35.81 -3.91 9.53
N HIS A 109 -36.19 -3.47 10.73
CA HIS A 109 -37.34 -2.58 10.98
C HIS A 109 -36.86 -1.17 11.39
N ILE A 110 -36.01 -0.56 10.57
CA ILE A 110 -35.52 0.80 10.82
C ILE A 110 -36.60 1.83 10.47
N GLU A 111 -36.74 2.86 11.31
CA GLU A 111 -37.61 4.00 11.05
C GLU A 111 -36.96 4.97 10.04
N ASP A 112 -37.77 5.67 9.24
CA ASP A 112 -37.29 6.61 8.21
C ASP A 112 -36.31 7.66 8.78
N HIS A 113 -36.57 8.23 9.95
CA HIS A 113 -35.68 9.22 10.54
C HIS A 113 -34.27 8.66 10.82
N ASP A 114 -34.16 7.50 11.47
CA ASP A 114 -32.85 6.85 11.73
C ASP A 114 -32.19 6.42 10.41
N PHE A 115 -32.98 5.93 9.45
CA PHE A 115 -32.48 5.57 8.12
C PHE A 115 -31.75 6.75 7.45
N TYR A 116 -32.38 7.93 7.38
CA TYR A 116 -31.75 9.11 6.76
C TYR A 116 -30.54 9.63 7.54
N VAL A 117 -30.54 9.52 8.88
CA VAL A 117 -29.36 9.85 9.70
C VAL A 117 -28.18 8.94 9.35
N LYS A 118 -28.41 7.62 9.22
CA LYS A 118 -27.37 6.64 8.84
C LYS A 118 -26.90 6.84 7.41
N MET A 119 -27.82 7.15 6.50
CA MET A 119 -27.51 7.48 5.10
C MET A 119 -26.63 8.72 4.98
N LYS A 120 -26.93 9.79 5.72
CA LYS A 120 -26.11 11.01 5.75
C LYS A 120 -24.69 10.73 6.24
N ASN A 121 -24.54 9.85 7.23
CA ASN A 121 -23.22 9.44 7.72
C ASN A 121 -22.45 8.60 6.69
N ALA A 122 -23.13 7.67 6.00
CA ALA A 122 -22.52 6.92 4.90
C ALA A 122 -22.07 7.84 3.76
N SER A 123 -22.90 8.80 3.36
CA SER A 123 -22.57 9.81 2.34
C SER A 123 -21.33 10.62 2.71
N LYS A 124 -21.19 11.04 3.99
CA LYS A 124 -19.97 11.70 4.48
C LYS A 124 -18.73 10.82 4.35
N PHE A 125 -18.81 9.55 4.76
CA PHE A 125 -17.68 8.62 4.64
C PHE A 125 -17.28 8.39 3.18
N LEU A 126 -18.26 8.28 2.28
CA LEU A 126 -18.01 8.16 0.84
C LEU A 126 -17.35 9.43 0.28
N ALA A 127 -17.81 10.62 0.68
CA ALA A 127 -17.21 11.89 0.27
C ALA A 127 -15.75 12.05 0.75
N GLU A 128 -15.41 11.49 1.91
CA GLU A 128 -14.01 11.40 2.39
C GLU A 128 -13.16 10.41 1.58
N GLY A 129 -13.78 9.60 0.70
CA GLY A 129 -13.16 8.55 -0.10
C GLY A 129 -12.91 7.25 0.66
N ASN A 130 -13.67 7.01 1.74
CA ASN A 130 -13.69 5.74 2.44
C ASN A 130 -14.67 4.77 1.77
N LYS A 131 -14.44 3.48 1.99
CA LYS A 131 -15.43 2.44 1.65
C LYS A 131 -16.44 2.33 2.77
N VAL A 132 -17.71 2.10 2.45
CA VAL A 132 -18.76 1.92 3.46
C VAL A 132 -19.30 0.51 3.40
N LYS A 133 -19.11 -0.24 4.49
CA LYS A 133 -19.79 -1.52 4.73
C LYS A 133 -21.10 -1.24 5.46
N VAL A 134 -22.23 -1.47 4.78
CA VAL A 134 -23.55 -1.39 5.39
C VAL A 134 -23.93 -2.79 5.88
N THR A 135 -24.25 -2.91 7.16
CA THR A 135 -24.53 -4.20 7.83
C THR A 135 -25.93 -4.16 8.45
N ILE A 136 -26.80 -5.09 8.09
CA ILE A 136 -28.04 -5.38 8.80
C ILE A 136 -27.83 -6.61 9.67
N MET A 137 -28.11 -6.49 10.96
CA MET A 137 -28.04 -7.62 11.90
C MET A 137 -29.44 -8.16 12.17
N PHE A 138 -29.64 -9.45 11.91
CA PHE A 138 -30.90 -10.14 12.20
C PHE A 138 -30.87 -10.78 13.60
N ARG A 139 -31.98 -10.68 14.33
CA ARG A 139 -32.16 -11.25 15.66
C ARG A 139 -33.21 -12.36 15.66
N GLY A 140 -32.82 -13.53 16.17
CA GLY A 140 -33.75 -14.63 16.44
C GLY A 140 -34.54 -15.07 15.21
N ARG A 141 -35.86 -14.86 15.24
CA ARG A 141 -36.79 -15.27 14.18
C ARG A 141 -36.67 -14.43 12.92
N GLU A 142 -36.06 -13.25 12.97
CA GLU A 142 -35.88 -12.36 11.82
C GLU A 142 -35.00 -12.98 10.71
N LEU A 143 -34.19 -14.02 11.02
CA LEU A 143 -33.40 -14.75 10.03
C LEU A 143 -34.26 -15.49 8.99
N SER A 144 -35.53 -15.75 9.31
CA SER A 144 -36.48 -16.36 8.36
C SER A 144 -36.99 -15.38 7.29
N HIS A 145 -36.73 -14.07 7.48
CA HIS A 145 -37.21 -13.00 6.60
C HIS A 145 -36.04 -12.15 6.07
N PRO A 146 -35.09 -12.74 5.31
CA PRO A 146 -33.94 -12.00 4.76
C PRO A 146 -34.36 -10.91 3.76
N GLU A 147 -35.54 -11.03 3.15
CA GLU A 147 -36.11 -10.07 2.21
C GLU A 147 -36.28 -8.67 2.83
N LEU A 148 -36.56 -8.57 4.13
CA LEU A 148 -36.68 -7.29 4.82
C LEU A 148 -35.33 -6.55 4.84
N GLY A 149 -34.25 -7.27 5.14
CA GLY A 149 -32.90 -6.69 5.08
C GLY A 149 -32.48 -6.34 3.66
N MET A 150 -32.81 -7.18 2.69
CA MET A 150 -32.52 -6.93 1.28
C MET A 150 -33.23 -5.66 0.79
N ALA A 151 -34.51 -5.48 1.14
CA ALA A 151 -35.27 -4.29 0.77
C ALA A 151 -34.64 -3.01 1.35
N VAL A 152 -34.25 -3.03 2.63
CA VAL A 152 -33.59 -1.88 3.28
C VAL A 152 -32.24 -1.56 2.63
N LEU A 153 -31.41 -2.55 2.32
CA LEU A 153 -30.11 -2.33 1.66
C LEU A 153 -30.28 -1.84 0.21
N THR A 154 -31.28 -2.36 -0.50
CA THR A 154 -31.59 -1.93 -1.88
C THR A 154 -32.02 -0.46 -1.88
N ARG A 155 -32.97 -0.09 -1.01
CA ARG A 155 -33.37 1.32 -0.80
C ARG A 155 -32.16 2.18 -0.45
N PHE A 156 -31.29 1.73 0.45
CA PHE A 156 -30.08 2.46 0.83
C PHE A 156 -29.12 2.69 -0.34
N ALA A 157 -28.96 1.71 -1.23
CA ALA A 157 -28.14 1.84 -2.43
C ALA A 157 -28.78 2.77 -3.47
N GLU A 158 -30.11 2.74 -3.62
CA GLU A 158 -30.85 3.61 -4.54
C GLU A 158 -30.74 5.08 -4.14
N GLU A 159 -30.94 5.41 -2.87
CA GLU A 159 -30.82 6.78 -2.35
C GLU A 159 -29.39 7.34 -2.49
N LEU A 160 -28.38 6.47 -2.45
CA LEU A 160 -26.97 6.83 -2.63
C LEU A 160 -26.45 6.62 -4.06
N LYS A 161 -27.32 6.30 -5.02
CA LYS A 161 -26.92 5.95 -6.39
C LYS A 161 -26.14 7.07 -7.09
N GLU A 162 -26.41 8.33 -6.77
CA GLU A 162 -25.69 9.47 -7.36
C GLU A 162 -24.26 9.61 -6.82
N THR A 163 -23.99 9.23 -5.56
CA THR A 163 -22.69 9.42 -4.90
C THR A 163 -21.87 8.14 -4.74
N ALA A 164 -22.51 6.97 -4.85
CA ALA A 164 -21.90 5.68 -4.56
C ALA A 164 -22.13 4.66 -5.68
N SER A 165 -21.22 3.69 -5.77
CA SER A 165 -21.39 2.47 -6.56
C SER A 165 -21.26 1.23 -5.66
N ILE A 166 -21.95 0.16 -6.04
CA ILE A 166 -21.94 -1.09 -5.29
C ILE A 166 -20.68 -1.88 -5.68
N GLU A 167 -19.73 -2.00 -4.76
CA GLU A 167 -18.55 -2.86 -4.94
C GLU A 167 -18.88 -4.31 -4.61
N LYS A 168 -19.66 -4.55 -3.54
CA LYS A 168 -20.19 -5.88 -3.20
C LYS A 168 -21.68 -5.78 -2.93
N ALA A 169 -22.46 -6.52 -3.72
CA ALA A 169 -23.90 -6.63 -3.54
C ALA A 169 -24.27 -7.20 -2.17
N ALA A 170 -25.50 -6.92 -1.73
CA ALA A 170 -26.02 -7.39 -0.46
C ALA A 170 -25.96 -8.93 -0.39
N LYS A 171 -25.24 -9.45 0.62
CA LYS A 171 -25.09 -10.88 0.86
C LYS A 171 -25.30 -11.21 2.33
N LEU A 172 -26.01 -12.32 2.57
CA LEU A 172 -26.17 -12.87 3.92
C LEU A 172 -24.92 -13.66 4.32
N GLU A 173 -24.29 -13.23 5.41
CA GLU A 173 -23.12 -13.85 6.05
C GLU A 173 -23.48 -14.18 7.50
N GLY A 174 -23.90 -15.43 7.74
CA GLY A 174 -24.36 -15.89 9.04
C GLY A 174 -25.61 -15.16 9.49
N ARG A 175 -25.48 -14.31 10.53
CA ARG A 175 -26.60 -13.54 11.10
C ARG A 175 -26.70 -12.11 10.57
N ASN A 176 -25.81 -11.74 9.67
CA ASN A 176 -25.68 -10.38 9.17
C ASN A 176 -25.86 -10.38 7.65
N MET A 177 -26.61 -9.43 7.10
CA MET A 177 -26.57 -9.14 5.67
C MET A 177 -25.74 -7.88 5.46
N THR A 178 -24.76 -7.97 4.55
CA THR A 178 -23.80 -6.89 4.34
C THR A 178 -23.70 -6.50 2.88
N MET A 179 -23.48 -5.22 2.63
CA MET A 179 -23.24 -4.61 1.32
C MET A 179 -22.05 -3.68 1.44
N ILE A 180 -21.21 -3.59 0.40
CA ILE A 180 -20.09 -2.64 0.36
C ILE A 180 -20.33 -1.63 -0.75
N LEU A 181 -20.29 -0.36 -0.37
CA LEU A 181 -20.38 0.80 -1.24
C LEU A 181 -19.03 1.49 -1.32
N VAL A 182 -18.72 2.00 -2.51
CA VAL A 182 -17.55 2.85 -2.75
C VAL A 182 -18.01 4.17 -3.36
N SER A 183 -17.25 5.24 -3.09
CA SER A 183 -17.51 6.53 -3.75
C SER A 183 -17.37 6.35 -5.25
N LYS A 184 -18.30 6.94 -6.01
CA LYS A 184 -18.12 7.10 -7.46
C LYS A 184 -16.95 8.03 -7.77
#